data_AF-A0AAJ8JXY3-F1
#
_entry.id   AF-A0AAJ8JXY3-F1
#
_cell.length_a   1.000
_cell.length_b   1.000
_cell.length_c   1.000
_cell.angle_alpha   90.00
_cell.angle_beta   90.00
_cell.angle_gamma   90.00
#
_symmetry.space_group_name_H-M   'P 1'
#
loop_
_entity.id
_entity.type
_entity.pdbx_description
1 polymer ?
#
loop_
_entity_poly.entity_id
_entity_poly.type
_entity_poly.pdbx_seq_one_letter_code
_entity_poly.pdbx_strand_id
1 'polypeptide(L)'
;MSGGFIDSATSAPYRNELSQPPDTPQIIARLTPKQEAKLRTHLDDRLASLERDERTFNLKSIPSLLSRLAPLLQLILQIPPYQPFSHIRTSYLLTLTAVIPSYIAALPLHQNGIGQREEGIATRKVLQDVLQFLGEVDRGWMAVLNRMGWTPPPSIISATKKAYEEGQVLVGGRAIRVEYGGQVDLTERIRLRSILVSGRSKIEAWARSYGSFPGSSFPASVPTAVPQGSMMDRTTGDADLGDSWETEILNIWNQTLEELAEGIDGCKQDV
;
A
#
# COMPACT_ATOMS: atom_id res chain seq x y z
N MET A 1 -1.97 46.15 69.57
CA MET A 1 -0.88 45.89 68.60
C MET A 1 -1.17 44.54 67.98
N SER A 2 -1.75 44.56 66.77
CA SER A 2 -2.18 43.37 66.04
C SER A 2 -1.01 42.82 65.23
N GLY A 3 -0.65 41.55 65.47
CA GLY A 3 0.32 40.81 64.66
C GLY A 3 -0.41 39.72 63.89
N GLY A 4 -0.47 39.86 62.57
CA GLY A 4 -1.06 38.89 61.65
C GLY A 4 -0.12 37.73 61.36
N PHE A 5 -0.70 36.54 61.31
CA PHE A 5 -0.11 35.31 60.78
C PHE A 5 -0.17 35.37 59.24
N ILE A 6 0.94 35.08 58.56
CA ILE A 6 1.00 34.89 57.11
C ILE A 6 1.45 33.45 56.88
N ASP A 7 0.53 32.63 56.35
CA ASP A 7 0.81 31.27 55.91
C ASP A 7 1.65 31.29 54.63
N SER A 8 2.78 30.58 54.65
CA SER A 8 3.58 30.30 53.46
C SER A 8 2.93 29.15 52.69
N ALA A 9 2.22 29.48 51.62
CA ALA A 9 1.68 28.52 50.68
C ALA A 9 2.80 27.89 49.83
N THR A 10 2.99 26.58 50.02
CA THR A 10 3.79 25.68 49.20
C THR A 10 3.36 25.75 47.73
N SER A 11 4.23 26.28 46.87
CA SER A 11 4.08 26.28 45.42
C SER A 11 4.31 24.87 44.87
N ALA A 12 3.24 24.23 44.38
CA ALA A 12 3.32 23.01 43.59
C ALA A 12 3.83 23.33 42.17
N PRO A 13 4.70 22.49 41.57
CA PRO A 13 5.14 22.72 40.21
C PRO A 13 4.00 22.46 39.23
N TYR A 14 3.70 23.47 38.40
CA TYR A 14 2.81 23.37 37.26
C TYR A 14 3.26 22.25 36.33
N ARG A 15 2.50 21.16 36.32
CA ARG A 15 2.56 20.10 35.33
C ARG A 15 2.05 20.69 34.01
N ASN A 16 2.97 21.06 33.12
CA ASN A 16 2.68 21.42 31.74
C ASN A 16 2.22 20.15 30.99
N GLU A 17 0.98 19.74 31.19
CA GLU A 17 0.28 18.85 30.27
C GLU A 17 -0.10 19.70 29.05
N LEU A 18 0.84 19.83 28.11
CA LEU A 18 0.50 20.27 26.76
C LEU A 18 -0.54 19.29 26.21
N SER A 19 -1.76 19.78 26.08
CA SER A 19 -2.87 19.15 25.39
C SER A 19 -2.42 18.65 24.01
N GLN A 20 -2.17 17.35 23.88
CA GLN A 20 -2.11 16.71 22.57
C GLN A 20 -3.49 16.89 21.91
N PRO A 21 -3.57 17.26 20.62
CA PRO A 21 -4.85 17.37 19.94
C PRO A 21 -5.54 15.99 19.93
N PRO A 22 -6.86 15.93 20.21
CA PRO A 22 -7.60 14.70 20.50
C PRO A 22 -7.70 13.69 19.35
N ASP A 23 -7.18 14.02 18.16
CA ASP A 23 -7.30 13.18 16.95
C ASP A 23 -5.96 12.71 16.40
N THR A 24 -4.91 12.63 17.23
CA THR A 24 -3.63 12.09 16.75
C THR A 24 -3.72 10.56 16.70
N PRO A 25 -3.71 9.93 15.50
CA PRO A 25 -3.81 8.47 15.39
C PRO A 25 -2.66 7.80 16.16
N GLN A 26 -3.01 6.91 17.09
CA GLN A 26 -2.03 6.22 17.93
C GLN A 26 -1.34 5.11 17.12
N ILE A 27 -0.02 5.16 17.09
CA ILE A 27 0.84 4.14 16.46
C ILE A 27 1.34 3.19 17.53
N ILE A 28 1.45 1.91 17.19
CA ILE A 28 2.07 0.91 18.07
C ILE A 28 3.56 1.26 18.21
N ALA A 29 3.96 1.70 19.39
CA ALA A 29 5.34 2.12 19.64
C ALA A 29 6.29 0.95 19.90
N ARG A 30 5.80 -0.12 20.52
CA ARG A 30 6.62 -1.26 20.96
C ARG A 30 5.84 -2.58 20.92
N LEU A 31 6.56 -3.65 20.64
CA LEU A 31 6.08 -5.02 20.81
C LEU A 31 6.85 -5.68 21.96
N THR A 32 6.16 -6.45 22.79
CA THR A 32 6.83 -7.35 23.73
C THR A 32 7.51 -8.49 22.97
N PRO A 33 8.59 -9.13 23.50
CA PRO A 33 9.25 -10.24 22.82
C PRO A 33 8.29 -11.39 22.45
N LYS A 34 7.27 -11.64 23.27
CA LYS A 34 6.23 -12.63 23.01
C LYS A 34 5.30 -12.22 21.86
N GLN A 35 4.94 -10.94 21.77
CA GLN A 35 4.14 -10.41 20.66
C GLN A 35 4.95 -10.43 19.36
N GLU A 36 6.22 -10.06 19.40
CA GLU A 36 7.12 -10.12 18.26
C GLU A 36 7.27 -11.57 17.74
N ALA A 37 7.57 -12.53 18.62
CA ALA A 37 7.68 -13.93 18.23
C ALA A 37 6.37 -14.44 17.60
N LYS A 38 5.22 -14.13 18.21
CA LYS A 38 3.90 -14.51 17.67
C LYS A 38 3.62 -13.86 16.32
N LEU A 39 4.01 -12.59 16.15
CA LEU A 39 3.87 -11.86 14.89
C LEU A 39 4.71 -12.52 13.79
N ARG A 40 5.99 -12.81 14.06
CA ARG A 40 6.89 -13.49 13.11
C ARG A 40 6.32 -14.83 12.68
N THR A 41 5.97 -15.70 13.63
CA THR A 41 5.33 -16.99 13.34
C THR A 41 4.08 -16.83 12.49
N HIS A 42 3.22 -15.87 12.83
CA HIS A 42 2.01 -15.62 12.04
C HIS A 42 2.31 -15.18 10.60
N LEU A 43 3.26 -14.26 10.40
CA LEU A 43 3.65 -13.79 9.07
C LEU A 43 4.31 -14.91 8.25
N ASP A 44 5.21 -15.66 8.87
CA ASP A 44 5.90 -16.80 8.24
C ASP A 44 4.91 -17.88 7.81
N ASP A 45 3.98 -18.29 8.69
CA ASP A 45 2.94 -19.27 8.38
C ASP A 45 2.06 -18.83 7.22
N ARG A 46 1.71 -17.54 7.17
CA ARG A 46 0.85 -16.97 6.12
C ARG A 46 1.57 -16.87 4.78
N LEU A 47 2.83 -16.46 4.77
CA LEU A 47 3.65 -16.42 3.56
C LEU A 47 3.93 -17.83 3.03
N ALA A 48 4.28 -18.78 3.91
CA ALA A 48 4.49 -20.18 3.55
C ALA A 48 3.20 -20.84 3.02
N SER A 49 2.04 -20.49 3.59
CA SER A 49 0.75 -20.94 3.07
C SER A 49 0.48 -20.39 1.66
N LEU A 50 0.77 -19.12 1.39
CA LEU A 50 0.62 -18.54 0.05
C LEU A 50 1.57 -19.20 -0.97
N GLU A 51 2.83 -19.42 -0.58
CA GLU A 51 3.82 -20.10 -1.43
C GLU A 51 3.40 -21.54 -1.75
N ARG A 52 2.92 -22.28 -0.75
CA ARG A 52 2.39 -23.63 -0.96
C ARG A 52 1.19 -23.62 -1.91
N ASP A 53 0.28 -22.68 -1.74
CA ASP A 53 -0.89 -22.56 -2.60
C ASP A 53 -0.50 -22.19 -4.03
N GLU A 54 0.54 -21.38 -4.23
CA GLU A 54 1.10 -21.11 -5.56
C GLU A 54 1.67 -22.38 -6.21
N ARG A 55 2.55 -23.10 -5.49
CA ARG A 55 3.17 -24.34 -5.98
C ARG A 55 2.18 -25.47 -6.26
N THR A 56 1.04 -25.46 -5.57
CA THR A 56 -0.03 -26.45 -5.75
C THR A 56 -1.18 -25.95 -6.63
N PHE A 57 -1.03 -24.77 -7.25
CA PHE A 57 -2.04 -24.13 -8.10
C PHE A 57 -3.41 -23.92 -7.41
N ASN A 58 -3.39 -23.68 -6.10
CA ASN A 58 -4.55 -23.49 -5.23
C ASN A 58 -4.77 -22.02 -4.79
N LEU A 59 -4.16 -21.04 -5.47
CA LEU A 59 -4.36 -19.61 -5.19
C LEU A 59 -5.79 -19.10 -5.50
N LYS A 60 -6.64 -19.94 -6.11
CA LYS A 60 -8.03 -19.66 -6.49
C LYS A 60 -8.16 -18.56 -7.54
N SER A 61 -8.59 -17.35 -7.15
CA SER A 61 -8.90 -16.22 -8.02
C SER A 61 -8.23 -14.96 -7.51
N ILE A 62 -8.02 -13.97 -8.39
CA ILE A 62 -7.37 -12.71 -8.02
C ILE A 62 -8.08 -12.01 -6.84
N PRO A 63 -9.42 -11.86 -6.80
CA PRO A 63 -10.07 -11.28 -5.63
C PRO A 63 -9.81 -12.07 -4.33
N SER A 64 -9.77 -13.41 -4.39
CA SER A 64 -9.45 -14.26 -3.24
C SER A 64 -7.98 -14.17 -2.84
N LEU A 65 -7.08 -13.89 -3.78
CA LEU A 65 -5.67 -13.66 -3.50
C LEU A 65 -5.49 -12.29 -2.82
N LEU A 66 -6.11 -11.23 -3.36
CA LEU A 66 -6.05 -9.88 -2.81
C LEU A 66 -6.62 -9.82 -1.39
N SER A 67 -7.71 -10.54 -1.10
CA SER A 67 -8.27 -10.61 0.26
C SER A 67 -7.35 -11.29 1.28
N ARG A 68 -6.35 -12.06 0.82
CA ARG A 68 -5.29 -12.64 1.67
C ARG A 68 -4.05 -11.76 1.76
N LEU A 69 -3.65 -11.12 0.66
CA LEU A 69 -2.47 -10.26 0.61
C LEU A 69 -2.69 -8.93 1.32
N ALA A 70 -3.86 -8.31 1.16
CA ALA A 70 -4.14 -7.00 1.74
C ALA A 70 -4.05 -6.98 3.27
N PRO A 71 -4.65 -7.91 4.04
CA PRO A 71 -4.45 -7.96 5.48
C PRO A 71 -2.99 -8.14 5.90
N LEU A 72 -2.20 -8.92 5.14
CA LEU A 72 -0.78 -9.12 5.42
C LEU A 72 0.02 -7.84 5.20
N LEU A 73 -0.23 -7.13 4.10
CA LEU A 73 0.38 -5.83 3.85
C LEU A 73 0.09 -4.87 5.00
N GLN A 74 -1.17 -4.76 5.41
CA GLN A 74 -1.59 -3.84 6.47
C GLN A 74 -0.94 -4.20 7.81
N LEU A 75 -0.88 -5.49 8.14
CA LEU A 75 -0.21 -5.97 9.35
C LEU A 75 1.29 -5.67 9.34
N ILE A 76 1.97 -5.88 8.21
CA ILE A 76 3.40 -5.57 8.05
C ILE A 76 3.63 -4.06 8.19
N LEU A 77 2.79 -3.23 7.59
CA LEU A 77 2.93 -1.77 7.66
C LEU A 77 2.70 -1.22 9.07
N GLN A 78 1.89 -1.91 9.89
CA GLN A 78 1.68 -1.58 11.31
C GLN A 78 2.83 -1.99 12.24
N ILE A 79 3.83 -2.74 11.77
CA ILE A 79 5.02 -3.05 12.58
C ILE A 79 5.68 -1.73 12.99
N PRO A 80 6.08 -1.55 14.27
CA PRO A 80 6.61 -0.28 14.72
C PRO A 80 7.77 0.22 13.85
N PRO A 81 7.79 1.49 13.44
CA PRO A 81 8.87 2.06 12.64
C PRO A 81 10.17 2.22 13.43
N TYR A 82 10.14 2.05 14.76
CA TYR A 82 11.28 2.26 15.65
C TYR A 82 12.21 1.04 15.71
N GLN A 83 13.49 1.26 16.01
CA GLN A 83 14.38 0.16 16.39
C GLN A 83 13.91 -0.47 17.73
N PRO A 84 13.99 -1.81 17.89
CA PRO A 84 14.60 -2.78 16.98
C PRO A 84 13.68 -3.31 15.87
N PHE A 85 12.44 -2.86 15.72
CA PHE A 85 11.45 -3.53 14.86
C PHE A 85 11.49 -3.11 13.38
N SER A 86 12.15 -2.00 13.06
CA SER A 86 12.19 -1.45 11.71
C SER A 86 12.74 -2.43 10.67
N HIS A 87 13.76 -3.24 11.01
CA HIS A 87 14.33 -4.22 10.09
C HIS A 87 13.33 -5.35 9.77
N ILE A 88 12.51 -5.74 10.75
CA ILE A 88 11.46 -6.75 10.58
C ILE A 88 10.43 -6.23 9.58
N ARG A 89 10.00 -4.97 9.77
CA ARG A 89 9.06 -4.29 8.87
C ARG A 89 9.58 -4.29 7.43
N THR A 90 10.82 -3.83 7.22
CA THR A 90 11.43 -3.78 5.89
C THR A 90 11.59 -5.16 5.27
N SER A 91 12.12 -6.13 6.02
CA SER A 91 12.36 -7.49 5.51
C SER A 91 11.08 -8.19 5.04
N TYR A 92 10.00 -8.13 5.84
CA TYR A 92 8.72 -8.72 5.43
C TYR A 92 8.08 -7.96 4.27
N LEU A 93 8.20 -6.62 4.24
CA LEU A 93 7.66 -5.84 3.14
C LEU A 93 8.40 -6.11 1.82
N LEU A 94 9.74 -6.23 1.85
CA LEU A 94 10.54 -6.66 0.70
C LEU A 94 10.09 -8.03 0.20
N THR A 95 9.92 -8.98 1.13
CA THR A 95 9.50 -10.35 0.80
C THR A 95 8.13 -10.37 0.14
N LEU A 96 7.16 -9.67 0.74
CA LEU A 96 5.80 -9.58 0.19
C LEU A 96 5.81 -8.91 -1.20
N THR A 97 6.53 -7.80 -1.35
CA THR A 97 6.62 -7.07 -2.63
C THR A 97 7.24 -7.92 -3.74
N ALA A 98 8.22 -8.76 -3.42
CA ALA A 98 8.85 -9.65 -4.39
C ALA A 98 7.92 -10.73 -4.94
N VAL A 99 7.00 -11.25 -4.12
CA VAL A 99 6.12 -12.37 -4.52
C VAL A 99 4.80 -11.91 -5.15
N ILE A 100 4.32 -10.70 -4.83
CA ILE A 100 3.04 -10.17 -5.34
C ILE A 100 2.91 -10.28 -6.87
N PRO A 101 3.86 -9.79 -7.70
CA PRO A 101 3.76 -9.88 -9.15
C PRO A 101 3.66 -11.32 -9.65
N SER A 102 4.37 -12.25 -9.02
CA SER A 102 4.35 -13.68 -9.39
C SER A 102 3.00 -14.32 -9.08
N TYR A 103 2.43 -14.04 -7.91
CA TYR A 103 1.12 -14.59 -7.54
C TYR A 103 -0.02 -14.03 -8.40
N ILE A 104 0.02 -12.75 -8.74
CA ILE A 104 -0.94 -12.15 -9.67
C ILE A 104 -0.81 -12.79 -11.05
N ALA A 105 0.42 -12.87 -11.58
CA ALA A 105 0.67 -13.40 -12.91
C ALA A 105 0.37 -14.90 -13.08
N ALA A 106 0.31 -15.65 -11.97
CA ALA A 106 -0.05 -17.07 -11.96
C ALA A 106 -1.57 -17.31 -12.12
N LEU A 107 -2.39 -16.26 -12.02
CA LEU A 107 -3.85 -16.37 -12.04
C LEU A 107 -4.44 -15.73 -13.30
N PRO A 108 -5.51 -16.32 -13.86
CA PRO A 108 -6.22 -15.70 -14.96
C PRO A 108 -6.99 -14.47 -14.50
N LEU A 109 -7.01 -13.42 -15.32
CA LEU A 109 -7.79 -12.20 -15.06
C LEU A 109 -9.30 -12.44 -15.19
N HIS A 110 -9.71 -13.37 -16.07
CA HIS A 110 -11.09 -13.72 -16.36
C HIS A 110 -11.42 -15.11 -15.81
N GLN A 111 -12.65 -15.29 -15.30
CA GLN A 111 -13.18 -16.61 -14.97
C GLN A 111 -14.10 -17.07 -16.12
N ASN A 112 -13.74 -18.17 -16.77
CA ASN A 112 -14.53 -18.74 -17.87
C ASN A 112 -15.98 -19.01 -17.43
N GLY A 113 -16.98 -18.39 -18.08
CA GLY A 113 -18.40 -18.73 -17.87
C GLY A 113 -19.40 -17.57 -17.88
N ILE A 114 -18.97 -16.33 -18.11
CA ILE A 114 -19.84 -15.14 -18.15
C ILE A 114 -19.97 -14.66 -19.61
N GLY A 115 -21.14 -14.13 -20.01
CA GLY A 115 -21.32 -13.60 -21.37
C GLY A 115 -20.37 -12.42 -21.67
N GLN A 116 -19.94 -12.28 -22.94
CA GLN A 116 -18.87 -11.36 -23.39
C GLN A 116 -18.92 -9.93 -22.81
N ARG A 117 -20.13 -9.36 -22.58
CA ARG A 117 -20.28 -7.99 -22.07
C ARG A 117 -20.13 -7.88 -20.54
N GLU A 118 -20.68 -8.83 -19.80
CA GLU A 118 -20.55 -8.88 -18.33
C GLU A 118 -19.13 -9.27 -17.92
N GLU A 119 -18.49 -10.10 -18.73
CA GLU A 119 -17.09 -10.50 -18.60
C GLU A 119 -16.15 -9.28 -18.65
N GLY A 120 -16.30 -8.39 -19.64
CA GLY A 120 -15.47 -7.18 -19.74
C GLY A 120 -15.57 -6.24 -18.54
N ILE A 121 -16.77 -6.10 -17.95
CA ILE A 121 -16.99 -5.27 -16.76
C ILE A 121 -16.33 -5.90 -15.53
N ALA A 122 -16.51 -7.21 -15.33
CA ALA A 122 -15.92 -7.94 -14.21
C ALA A 122 -14.40 -7.89 -14.26
N THR A 123 -13.81 -8.11 -15.43
CA THR A 123 -12.37 -8.02 -15.68
C THR A 123 -11.81 -6.65 -15.35
N ARG A 124 -12.46 -5.59 -15.83
CA ARG A 124 -12.04 -4.22 -15.53
C ARG A 124 -12.02 -3.97 -14.03
N LYS A 125 -13.05 -4.44 -13.32
CA LYS A 125 -13.11 -4.33 -11.86
C LYS A 125 -11.95 -5.08 -11.20
N VAL A 126 -11.66 -6.32 -11.62
CA VAL A 126 -10.55 -7.10 -11.07
C VAL A 126 -9.21 -6.41 -11.31
N LEU A 127 -8.98 -5.85 -12.51
CA LEU A 127 -7.78 -5.09 -12.80
C LEU A 127 -7.67 -3.83 -11.91
N GLN A 128 -8.77 -3.09 -11.75
CA GLN A 128 -8.82 -1.93 -10.85
C GLN A 128 -8.50 -2.32 -9.40
N ASP A 129 -9.04 -3.43 -8.92
CA ASP A 129 -8.77 -3.97 -7.58
C ASP A 129 -7.26 -4.30 -7.42
N VAL A 130 -6.62 -4.85 -8.46
CA VAL A 130 -5.17 -5.09 -8.51
C VAL A 130 -4.38 -3.79 -8.47
N LEU A 131 -4.70 -2.82 -9.33
CA LEU A 131 -4.03 -1.52 -9.40
C LEU A 131 -4.15 -0.76 -8.07
N GLN A 132 -5.33 -0.80 -7.46
CA GLN A 132 -5.58 -0.17 -6.15
C GLN A 132 -4.74 -0.81 -5.05
N PHE A 133 -4.61 -2.14 -5.06
CA PHE A 133 -3.74 -2.88 -4.14
C PHE A 133 -2.26 -2.52 -4.35
N LEU A 134 -1.78 -2.50 -5.59
CA LEU A 134 -0.39 -2.16 -5.91
C LEU A 134 -0.06 -0.70 -5.53
N GLY A 135 -1.02 0.22 -5.68
CA GLY A 135 -0.91 1.58 -5.19
C GLY A 135 -0.87 1.67 -3.65
N GLU A 136 -1.51 0.75 -2.93
CA GLU A 136 -1.37 0.64 -1.47
C GLU A 136 0.02 0.14 -1.08
N VAL A 137 0.59 -0.81 -1.84
CA VAL A 137 1.99 -1.24 -1.67
C VAL A 137 2.95 -0.07 -1.89
N ASP A 138 2.72 0.75 -2.92
CA ASP A 138 3.49 1.96 -3.19
C ASP A 138 3.46 2.96 -2.01
N ARG A 139 2.26 3.30 -1.54
CA ARG A 139 2.08 4.16 -0.36
C ARG A 139 2.75 3.58 0.89
N GLY A 140 2.67 2.27 1.06
CA GLY A 140 3.34 1.55 2.15
C GLY A 140 4.85 1.70 2.10
N TRP A 141 5.45 1.57 0.92
CA TRP A 141 6.89 1.80 0.71
C TRP A 141 7.28 3.24 0.94
N MET A 142 6.51 4.22 0.43
CA MET A 142 6.74 5.63 0.70
C MET A 142 6.76 5.91 2.21
N ALA A 143 5.84 5.32 2.97
CA ALA A 143 5.84 5.44 4.43
C ALA A 143 7.11 4.86 5.06
N VAL A 144 7.57 3.69 4.62
CA VAL A 144 8.77 3.04 5.16
C VAL A 144 10.05 3.83 4.82
N LEU A 145 10.21 4.26 3.56
CA LEU A 145 11.37 5.02 3.10
C LEU A 145 11.47 6.38 3.81
N ASN A 146 10.33 7.03 4.05
CA ASN A 146 10.23 8.29 4.78
C ASN A 146 10.19 8.12 6.31
N ARG A 147 10.48 6.92 6.83
CA ARG A 147 10.57 6.64 8.27
C ARG A 147 9.26 6.90 9.03
N MET A 148 8.13 6.82 8.35
CA MET A 148 6.80 7.08 8.88
C MET A 148 6.15 5.82 9.44
N GLY A 149 5.27 5.98 10.42
CA GLY A 149 4.35 4.93 10.85
C GLY A 149 3.18 4.76 9.89
N TRP A 150 2.27 3.86 10.22
CA TRP A 150 1.11 3.54 9.39
C TRP A 150 -0.14 3.34 10.23
N THR A 151 -1.25 3.94 9.80
CA THR A 151 -2.59 3.63 10.28
C THR A 151 -3.34 2.86 9.22
N PRO A 152 -3.96 1.72 9.59
CA PRO A 152 -4.69 0.89 8.65
C PRO A 152 -5.94 1.63 8.13
N PRO A 153 -6.49 1.19 6.99
CA PRO A 153 -7.79 1.65 6.52
C PRO A 153 -8.87 1.60 7.62
N PRO A 154 -9.79 2.57 7.69
CA PRO A 154 -10.92 2.55 8.63
C PRO A 154 -11.77 1.28 8.50
N SER A 155 -11.81 0.69 7.30
CA SER A 155 -12.50 -0.57 7.03
C SER A 155 -11.96 -1.74 7.86
N ILE A 156 -10.69 -1.72 8.29
CA ILE A 156 -10.12 -2.72 9.20
C ILE A 156 -10.58 -2.50 10.63
N ILE A 157 -10.69 -1.23 11.05
CA ILE A 157 -11.08 -0.86 12.42
C ILE A 157 -12.59 -1.11 12.61
N SER A 158 -13.38 -0.84 11.58
CA SER A 158 -14.83 -1.09 11.53
C SER A 158 -15.19 -2.46 10.94
N ALA A 159 -14.21 -3.33 10.65
CA ALA A 159 -14.43 -4.64 10.04
C ALA A 159 -15.24 -5.54 10.99
N THR A 160 -16.56 -5.50 10.84
CA THR A 160 -17.38 -6.68 11.12
C THR A 160 -16.95 -7.79 10.17
N LYS A 161 -17.04 -9.06 10.60
CA LYS A 161 -16.61 -10.26 9.84
C LYS A 161 -17.01 -10.25 8.35
N LYS A 162 -18.10 -9.56 7.98
CA LYS A 162 -18.60 -9.39 6.60
C LYS A 162 -17.60 -8.79 5.61
N ALA A 163 -16.74 -7.84 6.02
CA ALA A 163 -15.80 -7.20 5.09
C ALA A 163 -14.74 -8.17 4.53
N TYR A 164 -14.41 -9.23 5.29
CA TYR A 164 -13.53 -10.32 4.84
C TYR A 164 -14.24 -11.30 3.91
N GLU A 165 -15.57 -11.40 4.00
CA GLU A 165 -16.39 -12.33 3.22
C GLU A 165 -16.74 -11.78 1.84
N GLU A 166 -16.83 -10.46 1.67
CA GLU A 166 -17.22 -9.81 0.40
C GLU A 166 -16.06 -9.57 -0.58
N GLY A 167 -14.84 -10.02 -0.25
CA GLY A 167 -13.69 -9.91 -1.18
C GLY A 167 -13.26 -8.47 -1.48
N GLN A 168 -13.60 -7.50 -0.62
CA GLN A 168 -13.10 -6.13 -0.74
C GLN A 168 -11.60 -6.08 -0.46
N VAL A 169 -10.85 -5.38 -1.32
CA VAL A 169 -9.42 -5.14 -1.12
C VAL A 169 -9.26 -4.11 0.01
N LEU A 170 -8.53 -4.48 1.06
CA LEU A 170 -8.27 -3.57 2.19
C LEU A 170 -7.20 -2.54 1.82
N VAL A 171 -7.66 -1.36 1.40
CA VAL A 171 -6.85 -0.24 0.93
C VAL A 171 -7.32 1.09 1.54
N GLY A 172 -6.45 2.11 1.54
CA GLY A 172 -6.75 3.42 2.12
C GLY A 172 -6.14 3.65 3.50
N GLY A 173 -5.06 2.94 3.83
CA GLY A 173 -4.22 3.25 4.98
C GLY A 173 -3.48 4.58 4.79
N ARG A 174 -2.98 5.13 5.90
CA ARG A 174 -2.37 6.45 5.94
C ARG A 174 -1.01 6.42 6.63
N ALA A 175 -0.02 7.02 5.97
CA ALA A 175 1.28 7.27 6.57
C ALA A 175 1.16 8.37 7.64
N ILE A 176 1.87 8.19 8.76
CA ILE A 176 1.86 9.15 9.86
C ILE A 176 3.30 9.45 10.28
N ARG A 177 3.59 10.73 10.43
CA ARG A 177 4.90 11.18 10.91
C ARG A 177 5.13 10.70 12.34
N VAL A 178 6.31 10.13 12.56
CA VAL A 178 6.80 9.72 13.89
C VAL A 178 8.07 10.50 14.21
N GLU A 179 8.34 10.71 15.49
CA GLU A 179 9.52 11.45 15.95
C GLU A 179 10.83 10.81 15.48
N TYR A 180 10.90 9.48 15.49
CA TYR A 180 12.06 8.70 15.06
C TYR A 180 11.60 7.45 14.32
N GLY A 181 12.23 7.13 13.20
CA GLY A 181 11.98 5.88 12.49
C GLY A 181 13.28 5.29 11.97
N GLY A 182 13.33 3.97 11.86
CA GLY A 182 14.46 3.24 11.31
C GLY A 182 14.67 3.58 9.84
N GLN A 183 15.94 3.64 9.44
CA GLN A 183 16.32 3.85 8.06
C GLN A 183 16.33 2.52 7.32
N VAL A 184 15.94 2.56 6.04
CA VAL A 184 16.16 1.47 5.09
C VAL A 184 17.58 1.60 4.56
N ASP A 185 18.36 0.52 4.64
CA ASP A 185 19.76 0.54 4.23
C ASP A 185 19.93 0.60 2.69
N LEU A 186 21.14 0.90 2.22
CA LEU A 186 21.43 1.00 0.78
C LEU A 186 21.18 -0.31 0.03
N THR A 187 21.47 -1.45 0.66
CA THR A 187 21.32 -2.77 0.05
C THR A 187 19.85 -3.11 -0.16
N GLU A 188 19.01 -2.85 0.85
CA GLU A 188 17.57 -2.99 0.83
C GLU A 188 16.94 -2.04 -0.20
N ARG A 189 17.44 -0.80 -0.33
CA ARG A 189 17.02 0.15 -1.38
C ARG A 189 17.32 -0.35 -2.77
N ILE A 190 18.53 -0.85 -3.02
CA ILE A 190 18.93 -1.44 -4.30
C ILE A 190 18.07 -2.67 -4.62
N ARG A 191 17.86 -3.54 -3.61
CA ARG A 191 17.02 -4.73 -3.74
C ARG A 191 15.58 -4.37 -4.07
N LEU A 192 15.01 -3.38 -3.38
CA LEU A 192 13.66 -2.88 -3.64
C LEU A 192 13.55 -2.37 -5.07
N ARG A 193 14.47 -1.52 -5.53
CA ARG A 193 14.47 -1.01 -6.91
C ARG A 193 14.45 -2.15 -7.93
N SER A 194 15.28 -3.17 -7.74
CA SER A 194 15.31 -4.35 -8.62
C SER A 194 13.99 -5.11 -8.62
N ILE A 195 13.36 -5.28 -7.45
CA ILE A 195 12.06 -5.94 -7.30
C ILE A 195 10.97 -5.16 -8.05
N LEU A 196 10.91 -3.84 -7.87
CA LEU A 196 9.86 -3.00 -8.47
C LEU A 196 9.97 -2.98 -10.00
N VAL A 197 11.18 -2.82 -10.54
CA VAL A 197 11.40 -2.82 -11.99
C VAL A 197 11.00 -4.17 -12.60
N SER A 198 11.46 -5.28 -12.02
CA SER A 198 11.10 -6.62 -12.51
C SER A 198 9.61 -6.94 -12.32
N GLY A 199 9.03 -6.53 -11.20
CA GLY A 199 7.63 -6.74 -10.88
C GLY A 199 6.71 -6.01 -11.84
N ARG A 200 7.03 -4.76 -12.19
CA ARG A 200 6.27 -3.96 -13.14
C ARG A 200 6.24 -4.62 -14.51
N SER A 201 7.39 -5.02 -15.05
CA SER A 201 7.47 -5.72 -16.34
C SER A 201 6.67 -7.03 -16.34
N LYS A 202 6.63 -7.76 -15.21
CA LYS A 202 5.84 -8.99 -15.08
C LYS A 202 4.33 -8.71 -15.09
N ILE A 203 3.87 -7.69 -14.35
CA ILE A 203 2.46 -7.30 -14.31
C ILE A 203 2.00 -6.76 -15.66
N GLU A 204 2.82 -5.96 -16.32
CA GLU A 204 2.59 -5.45 -17.67
C GLU A 204 2.45 -6.59 -18.69
N ALA A 205 3.38 -7.54 -18.72
CA ALA A 205 3.31 -8.71 -19.60
C ALA A 205 2.08 -9.57 -19.34
N TRP A 206 1.74 -9.78 -18.05
CA TRP A 206 0.53 -10.49 -17.66
C TRP A 206 -0.74 -9.77 -18.14
N ALA A 207 -0.86 -8.47 -17.91
CA ALA A 207 -2.04 -7.70 -18.29
C ALA A 207 -2.22 -7.63 -19.83
N ARG A 208 -1.12 -7.50 -20.60
CA ARG A 208 -1.15 -7.53 -22.07
C ARG A 208 -1.72 -8.83 -22.64
N SER A 209 -1.58 -9.95 -21.94
CA SER A 209 -2.13 -11.24 -22.39
C SER A 209 -3.67 -11.25 -22.49
N TYR A 210 -4.35 -10.27 -21.90
CA TYR A 210 -5.81 -10.14 -21.89
C TYR A 210 -6.38 -9.12 -22.89
N GLY A 211 -5.51 -8.43 -23.66
CA GLY A 211 -5.94 -7.48 -24.69
C GLY A 211 -6.47 -6.14 -24.16
N SER A 212 -6.97 -5.30 -25.06
CA SER A 212 -7.49 -3.97 -24.74
C SER A 212 -8.84 -4.08 -24.01
N PHE A 213 -8.94 -3.45 -22.83
CA PHE A 213 -10.16 -3.46 -22.02
C PHE A 213 -11.20 -2.49 -22.60
N PRO A 214 -12.42 -2.95 -22.97
CA PRO A 214 -13.45 -2.07 -23.54
C PRO A 214 -13.80 -0.91 -22.59
N GLY A 215 -13.72 0.34 -23.08
CA GLY A 215 -14.06 1.55 -22.33
C GLY A 215 -12.92 2.13 -21.49
N SER A 216 -11.67 2.01 -21.95
CA SER A 216 -10.43 2.41 -21.28
C SER A 216 -10.28 3.90 -20.93
N SER A 217 -11.24 4.77 -21.24
CA SER A 217 -11.28 6.10 -20.63
C SER A 217 -11.80 5.99 -19.18
N PHE A 218 -10.87 6.01 -18.22
CA PHE A 218 -11.23 6.36 -16.84
C PHE A 218 -11.67 7.83 -16.81
N PRO A 219 -12.65 8.21 -15.97
CA PRO A 219 -12.90 9.62 -15.75
C PRO A 219 -11.65 10.21 -15.09
N ALA A 220 -10.90 11.01 -15.85
CA ALA A 220 -9.91 11.91 -15.29
C ALA A 220 -10.58 12.68 -14.15
N SER A 221 -9.88 12.77 -13.02
CA SER A 221 -10.24 13.59 -11.88
C SER A 221 -10.71 14.96 -12.37
N VAL A 222 -11.96 15.28 -12.02
CA VAL A 222 -12.69 16.51 -12.34
C VAL A 222 -11.77 17.75 -12.29
N PRO A 223 -11.64 18.49 -13.40
CA PRO A 223 -11.48 19.94 -13.34
C PRO A 223 -12.85 20.57 -13.57
N THR A 224 -13.28 21.31 -12.57
CA THR A 224 -14.51 22.10 -12.55
C THR A 224 -14.62 23.03 -13.77
N ALA A 225 -15.73 22.87 -14.51
CA ALA A 225 -16.49 23.84 -15.32
C ALA A 225 -15.80 24.66 -16.44
N VAL A 226 -16.29 24.51 -17.69
CA VAL A 226 -16.98 25.56 -18.51
C VAL A 226 -17.87 24.87 -19.58
N PRO A 227 -19.09 25.36 -19.91
CA PRO A 227 -19.96 24.75 -20.92
C PRO A 227 -19.98 25.45 -22.30
N GLN A 228 -20.27 24.60 -23.31
CA GLN A 228 -20.92 24.82 -24.63
C GLN A 228 -20.14 25.39 -25.82
N GLY A 229 -20.17 24.63 -26.94
CA GLY A 229 -19.93 25.13 -28.29
C GLY A 229 -19.84 24.07 -29.39
N SER A 230 -20.98 23.70 -29.99
CA SER A 230 -21.22 23.46 -31.43
C SER A 230 -20.38 22.48 -32.30
N MET A 231 -21.05 21.40 -32.74
CA MET A 231 -21.26 20.94 -34.13
C MET A 231 -20.07 20.71 -35.12
N MET A 232 -19.99 19.44 -35.54
CA MET A 232 -19.53 18.86 -36.83
C MET A 232 -18.03 18.64 -37.14
N ASP A 233 -17.80 17.41 -37.60
CA ASP A 233 -16.78 16.91 -38.53
C ASP A 233 -15.36 16.61 -38.01
N ARG A 234 -15.03 15.31 -37.93
CA ARG A 234 -13.78 14.73 -38.44
C ARG A 234 -13.78 13.20 -38.37
N THR A 235 -13.80 12.62 -39.56
CA THR A 235 -13.03 11.46 -40.01
C THR A 235 -12.14 10.77 -38.96
N THR A 236 -12.35 9.45 -38.85
CA THR A 236 -11.40 8.40 -38.45
C THR A 236 -9.93 8.88 -38.35
N GLY A 237 -9.51 9.19 -37.13
CA GLY A 237 -8.12 9.29 -36.72
C GLY A 237 -7.80 8.08 -35.87
N ASP A 238 -7.13 7.13 -36.50
CA ASP A 238 -6.39 6.06 -35.84
C ASP A 238 -5.22 6.68 -35.06
N ALA A 239 -4.89 6.10 -33.91
CA ALA A 239 -3.90 6.52 -32.89
C ALA A 239 -4.30 7.63 -31.88
N ASP A 240 -4.01 7.34 -30.61
CA ASP A 240 -3.41 8.25 -29.60
C ASP A 240 -4.10 8.36 -28.22
N LEU A 241 -4.68 7.25 -27.75
CA LEU A 241 -4.91 6.98 -26.32
C LEU A 241 -4.43 5.56 -26.04
N GLY A 242 -3.11 5.35 -25.97
CA GLY A 242 -2.53 4.07 -25.56
C GLY A 242 -3.07 3.67 -24.19
N ASP A 243 -4.13 2.87 -24.23
CA ASP A 243 -4.69 2.04 -23.17
C ASP A 243 -4.42 2.58 -21.74
N SER A 244 -5.33 3.39 -21.18
CA SER A 244 -5.20 4.03 -19.84
C SER A 244 -4.63 3.11 -18.76
N TRP A 245 -5.01 1.82 -18.78
CA TRP A 245 -4.53 0.82 -17.84
C TRP A 245 -3.03 0.51 -17.98
N GLU A 246 -2.49 0.52 -19.20
CA GLU A 246 -1.07 0.29 -19.48
C GLU A 246 -0.24 1.46 -18.97
N THR A 247 -0.71 2.69 -19.22
CA THR A 247 -0.13 3.90 -18.63
C THR A 247 -0.20 3.86 -17.10
N GLU A 248 -1.31 3.42 -16.52
CA GLU A 248 -1.45 3.23 -15.08
C GLU A 248 -0.44 2.20 -14.56
N ILE A 249 -0.28 1.04 -15.20
CA ILE A 249 0.71 0.01 -14.83
C ILE A 249 2.14 0.54 -14.90
N LEU A 250 2.47 1.27 -15.98
CA LEU A 250 3.79 1.86 -16.14
C LEU A 250 4.10 2.90 -15.05
N ASN A 251 3.05 3.59 -14.59
CA ASN A 251 3.13 4.57 -13.51
C ASN A 251 3.10 3.96 -12.11
N ILE A 252 2.80 2.66 -11.96
CA ILE A 252 2.89 1.98 -10.66
C ILE A 252 4.33 2.08 -10.15
N TRP A 253 4.45 2.48 -8.89
CA TRP A 253 5.71 2.62 -8.15
C TRP A 253 6.64 3.74 -8.62
N ASN A 254 6.22 4.64 -9.52
CA ASN A 254 7.07 5.76 -9.93
C ASN A 254 7.52 6.60 -8.72
N GLN A 255 6.61 6.88 -7.78
CA GLN A 255 6.93 7.63 -6.57
C GLN A 255 8.02 6.94 -5.74
N THR A 256 7.86 5.63 -5.49
CA THR A 256 8.87 4.85 -4.78
C THR A 256 10.20 4.77 -5.55
N LEU A 257 10.16 4.64 -6.87
CA LEU A 257 11.36 4.57 -7.71
C LEU A 257 12.13 5.90 -7.73
N GLU A 258 11.43 7.03 -7.76
CA GLU A 258 12.00 8.37 -7.67
C GLU A 258 12.68 8.59 -6.30
N GLU A 259 11.97 8.30 -5.21
CA GLU A 259 12.51 8.36 -3.84
C GLU A 259 13.75 7.46 -3.65
N LEU A 260 13.75 6.28 -4.29
CA LEU A 260 14.92 5.39 -4.27
C LEU A 260 16.09 5.96 -5.07
N ALA A 261 15.84 6.60 -6.21
CA ALA A 261 16.91 7.20 -7.01
C ALA A 261 17.60 8.33 -6.23
N GLU A 262 16.83 9.24 -5.64
CA GLU A 262 17.34 10.33 -4.81
C GLU A 262 18.14 9.81 -3.62
N GLY A 263 17.60 8.81 -2.90
CA GLY A 263 18.29 8.22 -1.75
C GLY A 263 19.56 7.46 -2.10
N ILE A 264 19.65 6.82 -3.27
CA ILE A 264 20.85 6.09 -3.71
C ILE A 264 21.93 7.07 -4.18
N ASP A 265 21.56 8.11 -4.91
CA ASP A 265 22.53 9.05 -5.45
C ASP A 265 23.06 10.02 -4.39
N GLY A 266 22.25 10.37 -3.38
CA GLY A 266 22.72 11.07 -2.18
C GLY A 266 23.83 10.30 -1.44
N CYS A 267 23.67 8.99 -1.26
CA CYS A 267 24.71 8.16 -0.61
C CYS A 267 26.03 8.08 -1.39
N LYS A 268 26.02 8.28 -2.72
CA LYS A 268 27.25 8.28 -3.53
C LYS A 268 28.02 9.60 -3.45
N GLN A 269 27.39 10.69 -3.04
CA GLN A 269 28.04 12.01 -2.92
C GLN A 269 28.77 12.17 -1.58
N ASP A 270 28.42 11.35 -0.58
CA ASP A 270 29.01 11.37 0.76
C ASP A 270 30.24 10.44 0.92
N VAL A 271 30.74 9.85 -0.18
CA VAL A 271 31.91 8.94 -0.22
C VAL A 271 33.00 9.53 -1.11
#